data_AF-A0A7K1UGS8-F1
#
_entry.id   AF-A0A7K1UGS8-F1
#
_cell.length_a   1.000
_cell.length_b   1.000
_cell.length_c   1.000
_cell.angle_alpha   90.00
_cell.angle_beta   90.00
_cell.angle_gamma   90.00
#
_symmetry.space_group_name_H-M   'P 1'
#
loop_
_entity.id
_entity.type
_entity.pdbx_description
1 polymer ?
#
loop_
_entity_poly.entity_id
_entity_poly.type
_entity_poly.pdbx_seq_one_letter_code
_entity_poly.pdbx_strand_id
1 'polypeptide(L)'
;MADSHTAVPPEQRQRTARVLAGASAAELAELWRNWPNRPEVEYLRAPESGLVMVQGRAGGTGDRFNLGEATVTRATVALHTGAEQAVGTAYVLGSHPEHAGLAAIFDALLNSGQREQVLTEVITALEQRQNAQDAARRAEARSTVVDFFTVARENDGDEEDEE
;
A
#
# COMPACT_ATOMS: atom_id res chain seq x y z
N MET A 1 9.90 -31.22 19.34
CA MET A 1 10.70 -30.12 18.76
C MET A 1 9.69 -29.07 18.32
N ALA A 2 9.79 -27.87 18.89
CA ALA A 2 8.71 -26.89 18.86
C ALA A 2 8.60 -26.19 17.50
N ASP A 3 7.47 -26.40 16.81
CA ASP A 3 7.00 -25.54 15.72
C ASP A 3 6.48 -24.24 16.33
N SER A 4 7.38 -23.27 16.53
CA SER A 4 7.00 -21.88 16.80
C SER A 4 7.00 -21.10 15.49
N HIS A 5 6.07 -21.43 14.61
CA HIS A 5 5.69 -20.55 13.49
C HIS A 5 4.89 -19.39 14.10
N THR A 6 5.57 -18.36 14.60
CA THR A 6 4.91 -17.17 15.15
C THR A 6 4.08 -16.54 14.04
N ALA A 7 2.76 -16.77 14.09
CA ALA A 7 1.84 -16.26 13.10
C ALA A 7 1.91 -14.72 13.07
N VAL A 8 2.27 -14.16 11.92
CA VAL A 8 2.28 -12.71 11.72
C VAL A 8 0.86 -12.19 11.91
N PRO A 9 0.65 -11.15 12.74
CA PRO A 9 -0.68 -10.58 12.94
C PRO A 9 -1.31 -10.13 11.60
N PRO A 10 -2.62 -10.34 11.38
CA PRO A 10 -3.28 -9.98 10.13
C PRO A 10 -3.07 -8.51 9.72
N GLU A 11 -3.07 -7.60 10.69
CA GLU A 11 -2.88 -6.16 10.50
C GLU A 11 -1.50 -5.83 9.89
N GLN A 12 -0.46 -6.52 10.35
CA GLN A 12 0.89 -6.35 9.83
C GLN A 12 0.97 -6.79 8.37
N ARG A 13 0.36 -7.94 8.03
CA ARG A 13 0.31 -8.44 6.66
C ARG A 13 -0.51 -7.52 5.75
N GLN A 14 -1.62 -6.98 6.25
CA GLN A 14 -2.44 -6.00 5.51
C GLN A 14 -1.65 -4.71 5.23
N ARG A 15 -0.88 -4.22 6.21
CA ARG A 15 -0.01 -3.05 6.03
C ARG A 15 1.02 -3.30 4.93
N THR A 16 1.78 -4.40 5.01
CA THR A 16 2.83 -4.68 4.02
C THR A 16 2.26 -4.90 2.62
N ALA A 17 1.14 -5.63 2.51
CA ALA A 17 0.45 -5.84 1.24
C ALA A 17 -0.03 -4.51 0.62
N ARG A 18 -0.56 -3.59 1.43
CA ARG A 18 -0.98 -2.26 0.97
C ARG A 18 0.20 -1.45 0.43
N VAL A 19 1.31 -1.43 1.16
CA VAL A 19 2.52 -0.69 0.75
C VAL A 19 3.06 -1.24 -0.57
N LEU A 20 3.17 -2.57 -0.70
CA LEU A 20 3.66 -3.21 -1.92
C LEU A 20 2.73 -2.99 -3.12
N ALA A 21 1.40 -3.05 -2.91
CA ALA A 21 0.42 -2.77 -3.96
C ALA A 21 0.37 -1.28 -4.38
N GLY A 22 0.68 -0.36 -3.45
CA GLY A 22 0.71 1.08 -3.71
C GLY A 22 2.05 1.62 -4.24
N ALA A 23 3.11 0.81 -4.23
CA ALA A 23 4.42 1.19 -4.78
C ALA A 23 4.39 1.20 -6.31
N SER A 24 5.30 1.95 -6.94
CA SER A 24 5.46 1.83 -8.40
C SER A 24 6.25 0.58 -8.77
N ALA A 25 5.96 0.02 -9.95
CA ALA A 25 6.72 -1.11 -10.48
C ALA A 25 8.23 -0.80 -10.58
N ALA A 26 8.57 0.43 -10.97
CA ALA A 26 9.96 0.88 -11.09
C ALA A 26 10.70 0.90 -9.75
N GLU A 27 10.06 1.38 -8.67
CA GLU A 27 10.65 1.37 -7.32
C GLU A 27 10.90 -0.06 -6.85
N LEU A 28 9.93 -0.96 -7.03
CA LEU A 28 10.10 -2.37 -6.67
C LEU A 28 11.20 -3.05 -7.51
N ALA A 29 11.28 -2.74 -8.81
CA ALA A 29 12.29 -3.30 -9.69
C ALA A 29 13.70 -2.81 -9.32
N GLU A 30 13.84 -1.54 -8.92
CA GLU A 30 15.10 -1.00 -8.41
C GLU A 30 15.51 -1.65 -7.09
N LEU A 31 14.60 -1.72 -6.12
CA LEU A 31 14.84 -2.40 -4.85
C LEU A 31 15.24 -3.86 -5.06
N TRP A 32 14.57 -4.57 -5.96
CA TRP A 32 14.88 -5.96 -6.26
C TRP A 32 16.21 -6.13 -6.99
N ARG A 33 16.55 -5.25 -7.94
CA ARG A 33 17.87 -5.27 -8.61
C ARG A 33 19.03 -5.11 -7.62
N ASN A 34 18.83 -4.29 -6.59
CA ASN A 34 19.85 -3.98 -5.58
C ASN A 34 19.79 -4.90 -4.35
N TRP A 35 18.83 -5.83 -4.30
CA TRP A 35 18.64 -6.69 -3.13
C TRP A 35 19.82 -7.66 -2.97
N PRO A 36 20.48 -7.70 -1.80
CA PRO A 36 21.58 -8.62 -1.56
C PRO A 36 21.07 -10.07 -1.46
N ASN A 37 21.92 -11.03 -1.83
CA ASN A 37 21.63 -12.47 -1.68
C ASN A 37 20.25 -12.91 -2.20
N ARG A 38 19.93 -12.51 -3.44
CA ARG A 38 18.63 -12.84 -4.06
C ARG A 38 18.39 -14.35 -4.03
N PRO A 39 17.31 -14.81 -3.38
CA PRO A 39 16.96 -16.22 -3.41
C PRO A 39 16.48 -16.64 -4.79
N GLU A 40 16.47 -17.95 -5.02
CA GLU A 40 15.84 -18.52 -6.22
C GLU A 40 14.33 -18.30 -6.14
N VAL A 41 13.76 -17.74 -7.21
CA VAL A 41 12.34 -17.42 -7.30
C VAL A 41 11.66 -18.43 -8.23
N GLU A 42 10.68 -19.14 -7.68
CA GLU A 42 9.79 -20.02 -8.43
C GLU A 42 8.38 -19.42 -8.47
N TYR A 43 7.79 -19.30 -9.66
CA TYR A 43 6.39 -18.90 -9.79
C TYR A 43 5.46 -20.09 -9.59
N LEU A 44 4.85 -20.20 -8.41
CA LEU A 44 3.75 -21.14 -8.17
C LEU A 44 2.51 -20.78 -8.99
N ARG A 45 2.32 -19.47 -9.22
CA ARG A 45 1.38 -18.90 -10.17
C ARG A 45 2.04 -17.70 -10.83
N ALA A 46 2.25 -17.79 -12.15
CA ALA A 46 2.72 -16.67 -12.94
C ALA A 46 1.79 -15.45 -12.80
N PRO A 47 2.27 -14.22 -13.02
CA PRO A 47 1.41 -13.05 -12.97
C PRO A 47 0.24 -13.17 -13.97
N GLU A 48 -0.98 -13.15 -13.45
CA GLU A 48 -2.23 -13.32 -14.20
C GLU A 48 -3.12 -12.10 -13.98
N SER A 49 -3.46 -11.38 -15.06
CA SER A 49 -4.45 -10.30 -15.03
C SER A 49 -5.85 -10.87 -15.24
N GLY A 50 -6.78 -10.49 -14.36
CA GLY A 50 -8.19 -10.84 -14.42
C GLY A 50 -9.05 -9.67 -13.94
N LEU A 51 -10.30 -9.97 -13.61
CA LEU A 51 -11.29 -8.96 -13.20
C LEU A 51 -11.78 -9.25 -11.78
N VAL A 52 -12.04 -8.18 -11.03
CA VAL A 52 -12.74 -8.24 -9.74
C VAL A 52 -13.98 -7.37 -9.78
N MET A 53 -15.07 -7.85 -9.18
CA MET A 53 -16.30 -7.07 -9.03
C MET A 53 -16.09 -5.96 -8.00
N VAL A 54 -16.18 -4.71 -8.44
CA VAL A 54 -16.21 -3.55 -7.55
C VAL A 54 -17.62 -3.37 -7.02
N GLN A 55 -17.74 -3.22 -5.70
CA GLN A 55 -19.02 -3.02 -5.05
C GLN A 55 -19.09 -1.64 -4.38
N GLY A 56 -20.14 -0.91 -4.71
CA GLY A 56 -20.48 0.37 -4.07
C GLY A 56 -21.50 0.17 -2.94
N ARG A 57 -21.77 1.25 -2.21
CA ARG A 57 -22.87 1.34 -1.24
C ARG A 57 -23.76 2.53 -1.56
N ALA A 58 -25.08 2.32 -1.62
CA ALA A 58 -26.04 3.38 -1.92
C ALA A 58 -25.90 4.52 -0.88
N GLY A 59 -25.72 5.77 -1.35
CA GLY A 59 -25.49 6.92 -0.45
C GLY A 59 -24.22 6.83 0.41
N GLY A 60 -23.26 5.97 0.07
CA GLY A 60 -21.99 5.78 0.79
C GLY A 60 -22.04 4.78 1.94
N THR A 61 -23.18 4.60 2.61
CA THR A 61 -23.31 3.73 3.79
C THR A 61 -24.43 2.70 3.69
N GLY A 62 -25.32 2.81 2.70
CA GLY A 62 -26.45 1.90 2.50
C GLY A 62 -26.08 0.54 1.92
N ASP A 63 -27.05 -0.06 1.24
CA ASP A 63 -26.94 -1.41 0.69
C ASP A 63 -25.85 -1.53 -0.37
N ARG A 64 -25.22 -2.71 -0.42
CA ARG A 64 -24.18 -3.04 -1.40
C ARG A 64 -24.81 -3.27 -2.77
N PHE A 65 -24.16 -2.78 -3.81
CA PHE A 65 -24.51 -3.09 -5.19
C PHE A 65 -23.24 -3.25 -6.05
N ASN A 66 -23.35 -3.97 -7.16
CA ASN A 66 -22.24 -4.13 -8.10
C ASN A 66 -22.07 -2.83 -8.91
N LEU A 67 -20.94 -2.14 -8.73
CA LEU A 67 -20.63 -0.89 -9.42
C LEU A 67 -20.02 -1.15 -10.81
N GLY A 68 -19.33 -2.27 -10.97
CA GLY A 68 -18.67 -2.66 -12.20
C GLY A 68 -17.52 -3.62 -11.93
N GLU A 69 -16.58 -3.71 -12.87
CA GLU A 69 -15.39 -4.53 -12.76
C GLU A 69 -14.14 -3.67 -12.79
N ALA A 70 -13.09 -4.13 -12.12
CA ALA A 70 -11.75 -3.56 -12.21
C ALA A 70 -10.74 -4.66 -12.54
N THR A 71 -9.75 -4.32 -13.36
CA THR A 71 -8.66 -5.23 -13.67
C THR A 71 -7.75 -5.39 -12.45
N VAL A 72 -7.36 -6.61 -12.12
CA VAL A 72 -6.40 -6.94 -11.06
C VAL A 72 -5.43 -7.97 -11.59
N THR A 73 -4.15 -7.77 -11.33
CA THR A 73 -3.10 -8.76 -11.58
C THR A 73 -2.70 -9.42 -10.28
N ARG A 74 -2.70 -10.75 -10.26
CA ARG A 74 -2.25 -11.55 -9.11
C ARG A 74 -1.00 -12.33 -9.46
N ALA A 75 -0.15 -12.59 -8.47
CA ALA A 75 0.98 -13.50 -8.60
C ALA A 75 1.22 -14.25 -7.29
N THR A 76 1.80 -15.45 -7.39
CA THR A 76 2.21 -16.23 -6.21
C THR A 76 3.57 -16.85 -6.50
N VAL A 77 4.52 -16.64 -5.58
CA VAL A 77 5.88 -17.14 -5.72
C VAL A 77 6.29 -17.95 -4.49
N ALA A 78 7.19 -18.89 -4.70
CA ALA A 78 8.00 -19.50 -3.67
C ALA A 78 9.44 -19.02 -3.81
N LEU A 79 10.06 -18.74 -2.67
CA LEU A 79 11.48 -18.47 -2.55
C LEU A 79 12.15 -19.65 -1.89
N HIS A 80 13.24 -20.12 -2.48
CA HIS A 80 14.05 -21.20 -1.94
C HIS A 80 15.34 -20.62 -1.35
N THR A 81 15.53 -20.78 -0.04
CA THR A 81 16.74 -20.37 0.67
C THR A 81 17.35 -21.58 1.37
N GLY A 82 18.13 -22.36 0.62
CA GLY A 82 18.66 -23.63 1.13
C GLY A 82 17.53 -24.64 1.37
N ALA A 83 17.35 -25.08 2.62
CA ALA A 83 16.28 -26.02 3.00
C ALA A 83 14.95 -25.34 3.38
N GLU A 84 14.92 -24.00 3.45
CA GLU A 84 13.72 -23.25 3.81
C GLU A 84 13.01 -22.74 2.55
N GLN A 85 11.68 -22.82 2.58
CA GLN A 85 10.79 -22.30 1.53
C GLN A 85 9.88 -21.24 2.13
N ALA A 86 9.81 -20.07 1.49
CA ALA A 86 8.88 -19.01 1.86
C ALA A 86 7.96 -18.68 0.69
N VAL A 87 6.65 -18.58 0.95
CA VAL A 87 5.64 -18.28 -0.08
C VAL A 87 5.13 -16.86 0.10
N GLY A 88 4.93 -16.17 -1.03
CA GLY A 88 4.37 -14.82 -1.06
C GLY A 88 3.33 -14.66 -2.15
N THR A 89 2.39 -13.76 -1.91
CA THR A 89 1.27 -13.47 -2.80
C THR A 89 1.06 -11.98 -2.94
N ALA A 90 0.68 -11.55 -4.14
CA ALA A 90 0.32 -10.16 -4.39
C ALA A 90 -0.93 -10.06 -5.26
N TYR A 91 -1.69 -9.00 -5.01
CA TYR A 91 -2.80 -8.54 -5.83
C TYR A 91 -2.60 -7.04 -6.08
N VAL A 92 -2.52 -6.66 -7.35
CA VAL A 92 -2.24 -5.29 -7.77
C VAL A 92 -3.34 -4.84 -8.73
N LEU A 93 -3.87 -3.63 -8.53
CA LEU A 93 -4.87 -3.05 -9.41
C LEU A 93 -4.24 -2.76 -10.79
N GLY A 94 -4.94 -3.10 -11.87
CA GLY A 94 -4.47 -2.94 -13.25
C GLY A 94 -3.81 -4.18 -13.84
N SER A 95 -3.33 -4.05 -15.09
CA SER A 95 -2.62 -5.10 -15.84
C SER A 95 -1.10 -4.96 -15.70
N HIS A 96 -0.58 -5.15 -14.49
CA HIS A 96 0.82 -4.92 -14.16
C HIS A 96 1.53 -6.22 -13.71
N PRO A 97 1.91 -7.10 -14.65
CA PRO A 97 2.50 -8.41 -14.32
C PRO A 97 3.84 -8.30 -13.61
N GLU A 98 4.71 -7.37 -14.02
CA GLU A 98 6.00 -7.14 -13.38
C GLU A 98 5.82 -6.69 -11.93
N HIS A 99 4.92 -5.73 -11.68
CA HIS A 99 4.59 -5.26 -10.33
C HIS A 99 4.08 -6.40 -9.46
N ALA A 100 3.08 -7.15 -9.94
CA ALA A 100 2.53 -8.27 -9.17
C ALA A 100 3.59 -9.31 -8.82
N GLY A 101 4.47 -9.65 -9.77
CA GLY A 101 5.60 -10.57 -9.53
C GLY A 101 6.55 -10.04 -8.45
N LEU A 102 7.02 -8.80 -8.58
CA LEU A 102 7.94 -8.19 -7.61
C LEU A 102 7.31 -8.03 -6.23
N ALA A 103 6.04 -7.62 -6.16
CA ALA A 103 5.32 -7.53 -4.91
C ALA A 103 5.17 -8.90 -4.24
N ALA A 104 4.92 -9.97 -5.00
CA ALA A 104 4.85 -11.33 -4.45
C ALA A 104 6.22 -11.81 -3.93
N ILE A 105 7.32 -11.44 -4.60
CA ILE A 105 8.68 -11.72 -4.12
C ILE A 105 8.95 -11.04 -2.78
N PHE A 106 8.66 -9.74 -2.65
CA PHE A 106 8.85 -9.05 -1.37
C PHE A 106 7.91 -9.56 -0.27
N ASP A 107 6.68 -9.96 -0.61
CA ASP A 107 5.77 -10.63 0.34
C ASP A 107 6.34 -11.99 0.81
N ALA A 108 6.97 -12.75 -0.09
CA ALA A 108 7.62 -14.01 0.27
C ALA A 108 8.85 -13.77 1.16
N LEU A 109 9.65 -12.73 0.87
CA LEU A 109 10.79 -12.36 1.72
C LEU A 109 10.36 -11.92 3.13
N LEU A 110 9.18 -11.32 3.30
CA LEU A 110 8.61 -11.01 4.61
C LEU A 110 8.26 -12.27 5.43
N ASN A 111 8.11 -13.42 4.77
CA ASN A 111 7.84 -14.71 5.39
C ASN A 111 9.11 -15.58 5.53
N SER A 112 10.30 -15.03 5.25
CA SER A 112 11.59 -15.72 5.38
C SER A 112 12.47 -15.09 6.46
N GLY A 113 13.68 -15.61 6.65
CA GLY A 113 14.70 -15.03 7.54
C GLY A 113 15.13 -13.60 7.18
N GLN A 114 14.74 -13.06 6.01
CA GLN A 114 15.06 -11.70 5.58
C GLN A 114 14.01 -10.65 6.00
N ARG A 115 13.00 -11.06 6.77
CA ARG A 115 11.85 -10.23 7.16
C ARG A 115 12.23 -8.83 7.67
N GLU A 116 13.14 -8.73 8.63
CA GLU A 116 13.49 -7.44 9.26
C GLU A 116 14.16 -6.48 8.28
N GLN A 117 14.98 -7.01 7.36
CA GLN A 117 15.60 -6.22 6.30
C GLN A 117 14.53 -5.67 5.36
N VAL A 118 13.56 -6.50 4.93
CA VAL A 118 12.47 -6.05 4.05
C VAL A 118 11.58 -5.02 4.74
N LEU A 119 11.26 -5.21 6.02
CA LEU A 119 10.47 -4.24 6.78
C LEU A 119 11.15 -2.86 6.82
N THR A 120 12.47 -2.84 6.99
CA THR A 120 13.25 -1.60 7.13
C THR A 120 13.54 -0.96 5.77
N GLU A 121 14.16 -1.71 4.86
CA GLU A 121 14.72 -1.18 3.61
C GLU A 121 13.68 -1.02 2.50
N VAL A 122 12.58 -1.79 2.56
CA VAL A 122 11.53 -1.78 1.52
C VAL A 122 10.26 -1.15 2.07
N ILE A 123 9.63 -1.77 3.06
CA ILE A 123 8.29 -1.36 3.51
C ILE A 123 8.31 0.04 4.11
N THR A 124 9.19 0.31 5.06
CA THR A 124 9.26 1.62 5.72
C THR A 124 9.66 2.73 4.74
N ALA A 125 10.61 2.46 3.84
CA ALA A 125 11.05 3.43 2.83
C ALA A 125 9.92 3.78 1.83
N LEU A 126 9.21 2.77 1.32
CA LEU A 126 8.09 2.97 0.40
C LEU A 126 6.93 3.70 1.08
N GLU A 127 6.60 3.34 2.32
CA GLU A 127 5.53 3.97 3.08
C GLU A 127 5.81 5.46 3.34
N GLN A 128 7.05 5.82 3.66
CA GLN A 128 7.46 7.23 3.80
C GLN A 128 7.26 8.01 2.50
N ARG A 129 7.65 7.44 1.36
CA ARG A 129 7.48 8.08 0.03
C ARG A 129 6.00 8.23 -0.33
N GLN A 130 5.20 7.19 -0.12
CA GLN A 130 3.74 7.22 -0.35
C GLN A 130 3.06 8.29 0.51
N ASN A 131 3.40 8.35 1.81
CA ASN A 131 2.86 9.36 2.72
C ASN A 131 3.23 10.79 2.32
N ALA A 132 4.46 11.01 1.85
CA ALA A 132 4.90 12.31 1.36
C ALA A 132 4.12 12.73 0.09
N GLN A 133 3.92 11.80 -0.85
CA GLN A 133 3.13 12.05 -2.07
C GLN A 133 1.65 12.31 -1.74
N ASP A 134 1.07 11.58 -0.79
CA ASP A 134 -0.29 11.82 -0.33
C ASP A 134 -0.44 13.17 0.37
N ALA A 135 0.55 13.56 1.18
CA ALA A 135 0.56 14.86 1.85
C ALA A 135 0.64 16.01 0.85
N ALA A 136 1.50 15.89 -0.18
CA ALA A 136 1.60 16.87 -1.26
C ALA A 136 0.28 17.00 -2.03
N ARG A 137 -0.34 15.88 -2.45
CA ARG A 137 -1.65 15.89 -3.12
C ARG A 137 -2.74 16.49 -2.25
N ARG A 138 -2.75 16.19 -0.95
CA ARG A 138 -3.70 16.79 0.01
C ARG A 138 -3.49 18.30 0.13
N ALA A 139 -2.24 18.77 0.18
CA ALA A 139 -1.94 20.20 0.25
C ALA A 139 -2.40 20.95 -1.02
N GLU A 140 -2.21 20.35 -2.20
CA GLU A 140 -2.72 20.89 -3.46
C GLU A 140 -4.25 20.98 -3.46
N ALA A 141 -4.95 19.89 -3.09
CA ALA A 141 -6.41 19.87 -3.01
C ALA A 141 -6.99 20.85 -1.97
N ARG A 142 -6.24 21.18 -0.91
CA ARG A 142 -6.66 22.18 0.08
C ARG A 142 -6.80 23.58 -0.52
N SER A 143 -6.09 23.89 -1.61
CA SER A 143 -6.23 25.18 -2.30
C SER A 143 -7.61 25.38 -2.94
N THR A 144 -8.38 24.29 -3.14
CA THR A 144 -9.73 24.34 -3.71
C THR A 144 -10.83 24.29 -2.65
N VAL A 145 -10.47 24.35 -1.36
CA VAL A 145 -11.45 24.39 -0.27
C VAL A 145 -12.07 25.78 -0.21
N VAL A 146 -13.40 25.84 -0.15
CA VAL A 146 -14.15 27.09 0.00
C VAL A 146 -14.46 27.31 1.47
N ASP A 147 -13.89 28.36 2.05
CA ASP A 147 -14.17 28.79 3.42
C ASP A 147 -15.38 29.75 3.43
N PHE A 148 -16.49 29.33 4.02
CA PHE A 148 -17.73 30.12 4.12
C PHE A 148 -17.74 31.13 5.27
N PHE A 149 -16.79 31.02 6.20
CA PHE A 149 -16.69 31.89 7.37
C PHE A 149 -15.38 32.66 7.36
N THR A 150 -15.46 33.98 7.40
CA THR A 150 -14.32 34.88 7.72
C THR A 150 -14.53 35.44 9.12
N VAL A 151 -13.51 35.36 9.97
CA VAL A 151 -13.52 35.97 11.31
C VAL A 151 -13.61 37.50 11.16
N ALA A 152 -14.78 38.07 11.45
CA ALA A 152 -14.92 39.50 11.65
C ALA A 152 -14.45 39.85 13.07
N ARG A 153 -13.51 40.79 13.19
CA ARG A 153 -13.32 41.50 14.46
C ARG A 153 -14.41 42.56 14.52
N GLU A 154 -15.39 42.40 15.39
CA GLU A 154 -16.22 43.52 15.83
C GLU A 154 -15.27 44.49 16.54
N ASN A 155 -15.13 45.69 15.97
CA ASN A 155 -14.47 46.80 16.61
C ASN A 155 -15.51 47.38 17.56
N ASP A 156 -15.46 47.01 18.85
CA ASP A 156 -16.20 47.71 19.88
C ASP A 156 -15.82 49.19 19.78
N GLY A 157 -16.79 50.03 19.45
CA GLY A 157 -16.62 51.46 19.34
C GLY A 157 -16.31 52.03 20.72
N ASP A 158 -15.13 52.61 20.86
CA ASP A 158 -14.89 53.66 21.85
C ASP A 158 -15.74 54.87 21.43
N GLU A 159 -16.96 54.99 21.98
CA GLU A 159 -17.65 56.27 22.06
C GLU A 159 -17.40 56.83 23.47
N GLU A 160 -16.50 57.82 23.52
CA GLU A 160 -16.27 58.71 24.64
C GLU A 160 -17.56 59.48 24.94
N ASP A 161 -18.19 59.21 26.08
CA ASP A 161 -19.23 60.08 26.64
C ASP A 161 -18.56 61.35 27.20
N GLU A 162 -18.46 62.41 26.38
CA GLU A 162 -18.33 63.80 26.85
C GLU A 162 -19.71 64.47 26.92
N GLU A 163 -20.24 64.66 28.13
CA GLU A 163 -20.88 65.91 28.61
C GLU A 163 -21.13 65.89 30.14
#